data_AF-A0A660Z6J4-F1
#
_entry.id   AF-A0A660Z6J4-F1
#
_cell.length_a   1.000
_cell.length_b   1.000
_cell.length_c   1.000
_cell.angle_alpha   90.00
_cell.angle_beta   90.00
_cell.angle_gamma   90.00
#
_symmetry.space_group_name_H-M   'P 1'
#
loop_
_entity.id
_entity.type
_entity.pdbx_description
1 polymer ?
#
loop_
_entity_poly.entity_id
_entity_poly.type
_entity_poly.pdbx_seq_one_letter_code
_entity_poly.pdbx_strand_id
1 'polypeptide(L)'
;MKKAYYAAFIAGFLAIILISASYYKNAERRALSILERESEIFLESLLRSSKNALKAKKKLEELLASDLLMSARLIDLLDIGDQRSLREIAYINDLRRIDIIAPSGAIRLSTAELAR
;
A
#
# COMPACT_ATOMS: atom_id res chain seq x y z
N MET A 1 -2.19 23.69 -72.66
CA MET A 1 -1.91 22.47 -71.87
C MET A 1 -1.14 22.74 -70.57
N LYS A 2 -0.09 23.58 -70.51
CA LYS A 2 0.70 23.84 -69.28
C LYS A 2 -0.11 24.28 -68.04
N LYS A 3 -1.16 25.10 -68.17
CA LYS A 3 -1.96 25.61 -67.03
C LYS A 3 -2.74 24.51 -66.27
N ALA A 4 -3.18 23.45 -66.96
CA ALA A 4 -3.93 22.36 -66.32
C ALA A 4 -3.05 21.48 -65.43
N TYR A 5 -1.76 21.32 -65.77
CA TYR A 5 -0.80 20.58 -64.95
C TYR A 5 -0.54 21.28 -63.61
N TYR A 6 -0.47 22.61 -63.58
CA TYR A 6 -0.32 23.37 -62.34
C TYR A 6 -1.55 23.23 -61.44
N ALA A 7 -2.76 23.32 -62.00
CA ALA A 7 -3.99 23.12 -61.25
C ALA A 7 -4.10 21.69 -60.67
N ALA A 8 -3.74 20.67 -61.46
CA ALA A 8 -3.72 19.28 -61.00
C ALA A 8 -2.68 19.05 -59.89
N PHE A 9 -1.50 19.67 -59.99
CA PHE A 9 -0.45 19.58 -58.97
C PHE A 9 -0.88 20.22 -57.65
N ILE A 10 -1.47 21.42 -57.70
CA ILE A 10 -1.99 22.12 -56.51
C ILE A 10 -3.12 21.31 -55.87
N ALA A 11 -4.04 20.76 -56.66
CA ALA A 11 -5.11 19.91 -56.16
C ALA A 11 -4.59 18.63 -55.49
N GLY A 12 -3.59 17.98 -56.08
CA GLY A 12 -2.93 16.82 -55.48
C GLY A 12 -2.25 17.14 -54.15
N PHE A 13 -1.56 18.27 -54.06
CA PHE A 13 -0.92 18.74 -52.82
C PHE A 13 -1.96 19.04 -51.73
N LEU A 14 -3.05 19.73 -52.08
CA LEU A 14 -4.17 19.99 -51.17
C LEU A 14 -4.83 18.70 -50.67
N ALA A 15 -5.01 17.71 -51.55
CA ALA A 15 -5.57 16.42 -51.17
C ALA A 15 -4.68 15.68 -50.17
N ILE A 16 -3.36 15.69 -50.36
CA ILE A 16 -2.40 15.10 -49.41
C ILE A 16 -2.50 15.78 -48.05
N ILE A 17 -2.53 17.12 -48.01
CA ILE A 17 -2.67 17.88 -46.76
C ILE A 17 -3.97 17.51 -46.03
N LEU A 18 -5.10 17.44 -46.75
CA LEU A 18 -6.40 17.09 -46.16
C LEU A 18 -6.41 15.66 -45.60
N ILE A 19 -5.84 14.70 -46.33
CA ILE A 19 -5.72 13.31 -45.90
C ILE A 19 -4.85 13.22 -44.63
N SER A 20 -3.69 13.88 -44.63
CA SER A 20 -2.79 13.92 -43.47
C SER A 20 -3.46 14.57 -42.26
N ALA A 21 -4.14 15.70 -42.44
CA ALA A 21 -4.84 16.39 -41.34
C ALA A 21 -5.98 15.52 -40.77
N SER A 22 -6.73 14.82 -41.63
CA SER A 22 -7.77 13.88 -41.21
C SER A 22 -7.17 12.68 -40.45
N TYR A 23 -6.05 12.14 -40.94
CA TYR A 23 -5.33 11.04 -40.29
C TYR A 23 -4.84 11.44 -38.88
N TYR A 24 -4.23 12.62 -38.74
CA TYR A 24 -3.77 13.13 -37.45
C TYR A 24 -4.91 13.32 -36.46
N LYS A 25 -6.03 13.92 -36.88
CA LYS A 25 -7.22 14.07 -36.01
C LYS A 25 -7.78 12.73 -35.55
N ASN A 26 -7.77 11.72 -36.42
CA ASN A 26 -8.25 10.39 -36.06
C ASN A 26 -7.27 9.67 -35.12
N ALA A 27 -5.95 9.83 -35.32
CA ALA A 27 -4.93 9.29 -34.44
C ALA A 27 -5.01 9.91 -33.04
N GLU A 28 -5.20 11.23 -32.95
CA GLU A 28 -5.39 11.96 -31.69
C GLU A 28 -6.63 11.47 -30.93
N ARG A 29 -7.78 11.34 -31.61
CA ARG A 29 -9.00 10.79 -31.00
C ARG A 29 -8.80 9.37 -30.49
N ARG A 30 -8.10 8.51 -31.24
CA ARG A 30 -7.79 7.14 -30.80
C ARG A 30 -6.89 7.14 -29.58
N ALA A 31 -5.83 7.96 -29.58
CA ALA A 31 -4.92 8.09 -28.44
C ALA A 31 -5.66 8.57 -27.18
N LEU A 32 -6.52 9.58 -27.31
CA LEU A 32 -7.36 10.06 -26.20
C LEU A 32 -8.28 8.97 -25.66
N SER A 33 -8.96 8.21 -26.54
CA SER A 33 -9.84 7.12 -26.10
C SER A 33 -9.10 5.98 -25.37
N ILE A 34 -7.85 5.72 -25.76
CA ILE A 34 -7.00 4.72 -25.08
C ILE A 34 -6.60 5.24 -23.71
N LEU A 35 -6.14 6.50 -23.63
CA LEU A 35 -5.77 7.14 -22.37
C LEU A 35 -6.94 7.20 -21.39
N GLU A 36 -8.14 7.55 -21.85
CA GLU A 36 -9.35 7.56 -21.02
C GLU A 36 -9.61 6.16 -20.44
N ARG A 37 -9.58 5.13 -21.28
CA ARG A 37 -9.82 3.75 -20.85
C ARG A 37 -8.75 3.23 -19.89
N GLU A 38 -7.48 3.51 -20.18
CA GLU A 38 -6.37 3.11 -19.29
C GLU A 38 -6.45 3.86 -17.96
N SER A 39 -6.84 5.14 -17.97
CA SER A 39 -7.01 5.93 -16.75
C SER A 39 -8.13 5.41 -15.86
N GLU A 40 -9.24 4.95 -16.45
CA GLU A 40 -10.36 4.36 -15.72
C GLU A 40 -9.94 3.05 -15.03
N ILE A 41 -9.26 2.16 -15.77
CA ILE A 41 -8.74 0.90 -15.23
C ILE A 41 -7.73 1.17 -14.11
N PHE A 42 -6.86 2.16 -14.30
CA PHE A 42 -5.86 2.53 -13.30
C PHE A 42 -6.50 3.07 -12.01
N LEU A 43 -7.50 3.94 -12.13
CA LEU A 43 -8.26 4.46 -10.99
C LEU A 43 -9.02 3.36 -10.24
N GLU A 44 -9.66 2.45 -10.95
CA GLU A 44 -10.35 1.31 -10.35
C GLU A 44 -9.36 0.41 -9.58
N SER A 45 -8.20 0.14 -10.17
CA SER A 45 -7.12 -0.63 -9.54
C SER A 45 -6.58 0.06 -8.28
N LEU A 46 -6.36 1.38 -8.32
CA LEU A 46 -5.94 2.16 -7.16
C LEU A 46 -6.96 2.11 -6.03
N LEU A 47 -8.24 2.31 -6.33
CA LEU A 47 -9.32 2.24 -5.34
C LEU A 47 -9.41 0.85 -4.71
N ARG A 48 -9.31 -0.21 -5.52
CA ARG A 48 -9.32 -1.59 -5.03
C ARG A 48 -8.12 -1.91 -4.17
N SER A 49 -6.93 -1.46 -4.58
CA SER A 49 -5.68 -1.60 -3.83
C SER A 49 -5.76 -0.88 -2.47
N SER A 50 -6.21 0.38 -2.46
CA SER A 50 -6.42 1.16 -1.25
C SER A 50 -7.39 0.48 -0.28
N LYS A 51 -8.53 -0.01 -0.79
CA LYS A 51 -9.52 -0.75 0.01
C LYS A 51 -8.93 -2.04 0.60
N ASN A 52 -8.10 -2.76 -0.16
CA ASN A 52 -7.44 -3.97 0.32
C ASN A 52 -6.39 -3.65 1.38
N ALA A 53 -5.59 -2.59 1.20
CA ALA A 53 -4.61 -2.14 2.19
C ALA A 53 -5.29 -1.77 3.51
N LEU A 54 -6.42 -1.05 3.46
CA LEU A 54 -7.16 -0.65 4.65
C LEU A 54 -7.75 -1.85 5.39
N LYS A 55 -8.28 -2.84 4.66
CA LYS A 55 -8.73 -4.11 5.24
C LYS A 55 -7.59 -4.92 5.87
N ALA A 56 -6.45 -5.00 5.19
CA ALA A 56 -5.26 -5.69 5.69
C ALA A 56 -4.76 -5.03 6.99
N LYS A 57 -4.71 -3.70 7.02
CA LYS A 57 -4.38 -2.93 8.23
C LYS A 57 -5.31 -3.25 9.38
N LYS A 58 -6.63 -3.21 9.16
CA LYS A 58 -7.62 -3.53 10.19
C LYS A 58 -7.43 -4.95 10.75
N LYS A 59 -7.20 -5.93 9.87
CA LYS A 59 -6.94 -7.32 10.28
C LYS A 59 -5.65 -7.44 11.11
N LEU A 60 -4.62 -6.66 10.76
CA LEU A 60 -3.37 -6.61 11.53
C LEU A 60 -3.59 -5.98 12.91
N GLU A 61 -4.37 -4.90 13.00
CA GLU A 61 -4.75 -4.26 14.26
C GLU A 61 -5.55 -5.22 15.16
N GLU A 62 -6.48 -6.00 14.59
CA GLU A 62 -7.25 -7.03 15.32
C GLU A 62 -6.34 -8.14 15.87
N LEU A 63 -5.37 -8.61 15.08
CA LEU A 63 -4.39 -9.61 15.51
C LEU A 63 -3.51 -9.06 16.64
N LEU A 64 -2.98 -7.84 16.48
CA LEU A 64 -2.18 -7.18 17.52
C LEU A 64 -2.99 -6.96 18.81
N ALA A 65 -4.25 -6.55 18.71
CA ALA A 65 -5.12 -6.39 19.87
C ALA A 65 -5.39 -7.75 20.57
N SER A 66 -5.59 -8.81 19.79
CA SER A 66 -5.73 -10.18 20.32
C SER A 66 -4.48 -10.65 21.05
N ASP A 67 -3.30 -10.44 20.46
CA ASP A 67 -2.01 -10.84 21.06
C ASP A 67 -1.72 -10.03 22.34
N LEU A 68 -2.01 -8.73 22.33
CA LEU A 68 -1.89 -7.88 23.52
C LEU A 68 -2.86 -8.30 24.62
N LEU A 69 -4.10 -8.62 24.28
CA LEU A 69 -5.10 -9.10 25.25
C LEU A 69 -4.72 -10.47 25.82
N MET A 70 -4.19 -11.37 24.99
CA MET A 70 -3.70 -12.68 25.43
C MET A 70 -2.48 -12.53 26.34
N SER A 71 -1.56 -11.63 26.01
CA SER A 71 -0.41 -11.28 26.84
C SER A 71 -0.86 -10.70 28.19
N ALA A 72 -1.83 -9.78 28.19
CA ALA A 72 -2.39 -9.21 29.43
C ALA A 72 -3.06 -10.29 30.30
N ARG A 73 -3.82 -11.21 29.70
CA ARG A 73 -4.42 -12.34 30.43
C ARG A 73 -3.37 -13.28 31.02
N LEU A 74 -2.30 -13.56 30.30
CA LEU A 74 -1.18 -14.36 30.81
C LEU A 74 -0.52 -13.66 32.00
N ILE A 75 -0.34 -12.34 31.91
CA ILE A 75 0.18 -11.50 33.00
C ILE A 75 -0.76 -11.54 34.21
N ASP A 76 -2.09 -11.49 34.02
CA ASP A 76 -3.06 -11.57 35.13
C ASP A 76 -3.13 -12.98 35.76
N LEU A 77 -2.99 -14.03 34.95
CA LEU A 77 -3.01 -15.43 35.41
C LEU A 77 -1.72 -15.82 36.16
N LEU A 78 -0.61 -15.19 35.81
CA LEU A 78 0.69 -15.39 36.44
C LEU A 78 0.89 -14.29 37.46
N ASP A 79 0.41 -14.53 38.68
CA ASP A 79 0.59 -13.64 39.83
C ASP A 79 2.00 -13.04 39.82
N ILE A 80 2.10 -11.74 39.48
CA ILE A 80 3.32 -11.05 39.06
C ILE A 80 4.20 -10.70 40.26
N GLY A 81 4.28 -11.62 41.21
CA GLY A 81 5.11 -11.56 42.40
C GLY A 81 6.50 -12.18 42.19
N ASP A 82 6.65 -13.14 41.28
CA ASP A 82 7.89 -13.91 41.12
C ASP A 82 8.57 -13.73 39.75
N GLN A 83 9.90 -13.56 39.78
CA GLN A 83 10.77 -13.34 38.63
C GLN A 83 10.83 -14.58 37.71
N ARG A 84 10.52 -15.77 38.24
CA ARG A 84 10.44 -17.03 37.48
C ARG A 84 9.24 -17.04 36.52
N SER A 85 8.08 -16.58 36.97
CA SER A 85 6.87 -16.45 36.16
C SER A 85 7.06 -15.47 34.99
N LEU A 86 7.77 -14.36 35.23
CA LEU A 86 8.14 -13.38 34.20
C LEU A 86 9.02 -13.97 33.08
N ARG A 87 9.97 -14.86 33.42
CA ARG A 87 10.75 -15.58 32.40
C ARG A 87 9.87 -16.51 31.57
N GLU A 88 8.94 -17.20 32.21
CA GLU A 88 8.05 -18.14 31.53
C GLU A 88 7.14 -17.40 30.53
N ILE A 89 6.61 -16.22 30.89
CA ILE A 89 5.88 -15.33 29.97
C ILE A 89 6.77 -14.90 28.81
N ALA A 90 7.99 -14.48 29.10
CA ALA A 90 8.93 -14.02 28.07
C ALA A 90 9.24 -15.15 27.07
N TYR A 91 9.41 -16.38 27.56
CA TYR A 91 9.65 -17.55 26.72
C TYR A 91 8.42 -17.94 25.89
N ILE A 92 7.23 -17.99 26.50
CA ILE A 92 5.97 -18.35 25.80
C ILE A 92 5.65 -17.38 24.66
N ASN A 93 5.99 -16.09 24.83
CA ASN A 93 5.67 -15.03 23.87
C ASN A 93 6.86 -14.62 22.99
N ASP A 94 7.97 -15.36 23.02
CA ASP A 94 9.20 -15.05 22.28
C ASP A 94 9.72 -13.60 22.50
N LEU A 95 9.58 -13.11 23.73
CA LEU A 95 9.99 -11.77 24.14
C LEU A 95 11.41 -11.79 24.68
N ARG A 96 12.27 -10.89 24.17
CA ARG A 96 13.68 -10.79 24.62
C ARG A 96 13.82 -10.29 26.05
N ARG A 97 12.89 -9.46 26.53
CA ARG A 97 12.96 -8.81 27.84
C ARG A 97 11.57 -8.36 28.29
N ILE A 98 11.28 -8.51 29.58
CA ILE A 98 10.12 -7.94 30.25
C ILE A 98 10.62 -7.14 31.46
N ASP A 99 10.23 -5.87 31.53
CA ASP A 99 10.51 -4.99 32.66
C ASP A 99 9.19 -4.56 33.31
N ILE A 100 9.11 -4.69 34.63
CA ILE A 100 8.02 -4.13 35.43
C ILE A 100 8.48 -2.81 36.00
N ILE A 101 7.79 -1.73 35.63
CA ILE A 101 8.11 -0.38 36.05
C ILE A 101 7.16 0.02 37.18
N ALA A 102 7.72 0.47 38.31
CA ALA A 102 6.94 1.03 39.41
C ALA A 102 6.38 2.41 39.03
N PRO A 103 5.32 2.91 39.71
CA PRO A 103 4.78 4.24 39.45
C PRO A 103 5.80 5.39 39.58
N SER A 104 6.89 5.17 40.31
CA SER A 104 8.03 6.09 40.43
C SER A 104 8.96 6.14 39.20
N GLY A 105 8.74 5.28 38.20
CA GLY A 105 9.61 5.11 37.04
C GLY A 105 10.80 4.16 37.27
N ALA A 106 10.99 3.64 38.49
CA ALA A 106 12.04 2.66 38.78
C ALA A 106 11.66 1.26 38.27
N ILE A 107 12.63 0.50 37.77
CA ILE A 107 12.43 -0.92 37.40
C ILE A 107 12.32 -1.73 38.68
N ARG A 108 11.15 -2.34 38.90
CA ARG A 108 10.87 -3.19 40.07
C ARG A 108 11.33 -4.63 39.87
N LEU A 109 11.21 -5.15 38.65
CA LEU A 109 11.62 -6.49 38.24
C LEU A 109 12.01 -6.48 36.76
N SER A 110 13.05 -7.24 36.42
CA SER A 110 13.49 -7.41 35.03
C SER A 110 13.87 -8.86 34.76
N THR A 111 13.58 -9.34 33.56
CA THR A 111 14.10 -10.62 33.09
C THR A 111 15.57 -10.55 32.62
N ALA A 112 16.16 -9.35 32.52
CA ALA A 112 17.53 -9.13 32.02
C ALA A 112 18.65 -9.48 33.02
N GLU A 113 18.40 -9.41 34.32
CA GLU A 113 19.44 -9.56 35.37
C GLU A 113 19.95 -11.00 35.55
N LEU A 114 19.39 -11.94 34.82
CA LEU A 114 19.37 -13.35 35.16
C LEU A 114 20.03 -14.23 34.06
N ALA A 115 20.64 -13.58 33.07
CA ALA A 115 21.48 -14.19 32.02
C ALA A 115 22.98 -14.29 32.42
N ARG A 116 23.28 -14.18 33.72
CA ARG A 116 24.59 -14.49 34.32
C ARG A 116 24.53 -15.77 35.12
#